data_AF-A0A4Z0P275-F1
#
_entry.id   AF-A0A4Z0P275-F1
#
_cell.length_a   1.000
_cell.length_b   1.000
_cell.length_c   1.000
_cell.angle_alpha   90.00
_cell.angle_beta   90.00
_cell.angle_gamma   90.00
#
_symmetry.space_group_name_H-M   'P 1'
#
loop_
_entity.id
_entity.type
_entity.pdbx_description
1 polymer ?
#
loop_
_entity_poly.entity_id
_entity_poly.type
_entity_poly.pdbx_seq_one_letter_code
_entity_poly.pdbx_strand_id
1 'polypeptide(L)'
;MRELITSLLVTGSIALLGCSAHPSASLSAGKELVGTQDAVQWQLISADSDQAKMLGPDPTVAYQEVQLSDVVATNSAYTATIRCNQDSLGTLRLQVQLDHQRLTIKKLQLLYAGNSRKYKVNQIGDGVGHYDATDQRYYFTVAYQTISELPQNMRYGSGLYQINGWISTETTTAGLQPISLAD
;
A
#
# COMPACT_ATOMS: atom_id res chain seq x y z
N MET A 1 -62.43 14.48 -10.51
CA MET A 1 -63.20 13.54 -9.66
C MET A 1 -62.23 12.43 -9.27
N ARG A 2 -61.86 12.33 -7.98
CA ARG A 2 -62.48 11.45 -6.94
C ARG A 2 -62.19 9.96 -7.23
N GLU A 3 -61.62 9.12 -6.34
CA GLU A 3 -61.23 9.19 -4.92
C GLU A 3 -59.91 8.38 -4.72
N LEU A 4 -58.98 8.61 -3.78
CA LEU A 4 -59.04 8.66 -2.30
C LEU A 4 -59.43 7.31 -1.63
N ILE A 5 -58.43 6.54 -1.17
CA ILE A 5 -58.56 5.60 -0.03
C ILE A 5 -57.34 5.76 0.89
N THR A 6 -57.60 5.75 2.20
CA THR A 6 -56.69 6.11 3.30
C THR A 6 -56.63 4.97 4.32
N SER A 7 -55.46 4.67 4.89
CA SER A 7 -55.20 4.06 6.24
C SER A 7 -53.68 3.87 6.39
N LEU A 8 -52.90 4.43 7.33
CA LEU A 8 -53.07 4.91 8.71
C LEU A 8 -52.91 3.82 9.81
N LEU A 9 -52.11 4.18 10.85
CA LEU A 9 -51.84 3.48 12.12
C LEU A 9 -50.82 2.30 12.04
N VAL A 10 -49.88 2.05 12.99
CA VAL A 10 -49.47 2.82 14.20
C VAL A 10 -47.99 2.57 14.61
N THR A 11 -47.57 3.20 15.71
CA THR A 11 -46.25 3.25 16.41
C THR A 11 -45.74 1.96 17.09
N GLY A 12 -44.43 1.91 17.37
CA GLY A 12 -43.84 1.11 18.46
C GLY A 12 -42.53 1.72 19.00
N SER A 13 -42.61 2.54 20.05
CA SER A 13 -41.46 3.08 20.80
C SER A 13 -41.59 2.75 22.29
N ILE A 14 -40.48 2.32 22.92
CA ILE A 14 -40.15 2.27 24.38
C ILE A 14 -38.72 1.67 24.41
N ALA A 15 -37.66 2.43 24.71
CA ALA A 15 -37.13 2.77 26.05
C ALA A 15 -36.52 1.53 26.79
N LEU A 16 -35.44 1.59 27.58
CA LEU A 16 -34.54 2.67 28.06
C LEU A 16 -33.24 2.01 28.63
N LEU A 17 -32.43 2.76 29.40
CA LEU A 17 -31.19 2.39 30.15
C LEU A 17 -29.88 2.48 29.34
N GLY A 18 -28.80 3.13 29.82
CA GLY A 18 -28.68 4.02 30.98
C GLY A 18 -27.27 4.01 31.62
N CYS A 19 -26.77 5.20 32.00
CA CYS A 19 -25.56 5.45 32.82
C CYS A 19 -24.20 5.14 32.16
N SER A 20 -23.10 5.86 32.44
CA SER A 20 -22.87 7.02 33.33
C SER A 20 -21.79 7.96 32.75
N ALA A 21 -21.75 9.20 33.23
CA ALA A 21 -20.76 10.21 32.85
C ALA A 21 -19.97 10.73 34.08
N HIS A 22 -18.89 11.49 33.83
CA HIS A 22 -18.06 12.27 34.77
C HIS A 22 -16.97 11.50 35.57
N PRO A 23 -15.92 12.20 36.04
CA PRO A 23 -15.09 13.19 35.31
C PRO A 23 -13.58 13.09 35.62
N SER A 24 -12.74 13.81 34.87
CA SER A 24 -11.44 14.33 35.37
C SER A 24 -10.99 15.56 34.56
N ALA A 25 -10.95 16.70 35.24
CA ALA A 25 -10.30 17.96 34.83
C ALA A 25 -8.82 17.94 35.33
N SER A 26 -7.84 18.77 34.94
CA SER A 26 -7.63 19.79 33.89
C SER A 26 -6.20 20.37 34.06
N LEU A 27 -5.73 21.25 33.15
CA LEU A 27 -4.59 22.20 33.31
C LEU A 27 -3.16 21.59 33.32
N SER A 28 -2.08 22.22 32.82
CA SER A 28 -1.93 23.43 31.98
C SER A 28 -0.51 23.53 31.35
N ALA A 29 -0.40 24.18 30.19
CA ALA A 29 0.73 24.93 29.60
C ALA A 29 2.17 24.34 29.52
N GLY A 30 2.77 24.31 28.31
CA GLY A 30 4.24 24.26 28.18
C GLY A 30 4.89 23.91 26.82
N LYS A 31 4.80 24.79 25.82
CA LYS A 31 5.74 25.00 24.67
C LYS A 31 6.07 23.89 23.62
N GLU A 32 6.12 24.38 22.38
CA GLU A 32 6.99 24.00 21.22
C GLU A 32 7.03 22.55 20.68
N LEU A 33 6.39 22.39 19.51
CA LEU A 33 6.95 21.87 18.25
C LEU A 33 8.16 20.89 18.35
N VAL A 34 7.89 19.59 18.15
CA VAL A 34 8.39 18.85 16.98
C VAL A 34 7.27 17.91 16.51
N GLY A 35 6.87 18.01 15.24
CA GLY A 35 5.96 17.06 14.63
C GLY A 35 6.71 15.85 14.09
N THR A 36 6.88 14.80 14.90
CA THR A 36 7.08 13.46 14.36
C THR A 36 5.73 12.95 13.86
N GLN A 37 5.51 13.00 12.55
CA GLN A 37 4.49 12.14 11.93
C GLN A 37 4.96 10.70 12.12
N ASP A 38 4.24 9.95 12.96
CA ASP A 38 4.45 8.51 13.09
C ASP A 38 4.23 7.86 11.71
N ALA A 39 5.33 7.45 11.08
CA ALA A 39 5.27 6.62 9.88
C ALA A 39 4.52 5.35 10.24
N VAL A 40 3.38 5.10 9.59
CA VAL A 40 2.46 4.04 10.02
C VAL A 40 3.13 2.67 9.87
N GLN A 41 3.58 2.13 11.00
CA GLN A 41 4.44 0.97 11.07
C GLN A 41 3.61 -0.30 10.92
N TRP A 42 3.57 -0.85 9.70
CA TRP A 42 2.82 -2.08 9.42
C TRP A 42 3.69 -3.31 9.55
N GLN A 43 3.18 -4.26 10.32
CA GLN A 43 3.80 -5.55 10.58
C GLN A 43 3.25 -6.62 9.64
N LEU A 44 4.14 -7.35 8.96
CA LEU A 44 3.76 -8.54 8.19
C LEU A 44 4.25 -9.81 8.92
N ILE A 45 3.34 -10.74 9.17
CA ILE A 45 3.66 -12.03 9.81
C ILE A 45 4.17 -12.96 8.71
N SER A 46 5.38 -13.49 8.90
CA SER A 46 5.96 -14.49 8.01
C SER A 46 5.26 -15.83 8.19
N ALA A 47 4.89 -16.51 7.10
CA ALA A 47 4.32 -17.86 7.19
C ALA A 47 5.29 -18.90 7.78
N ASP A 48 6.59 -18.59 7.79
CA ASP A 48 7.68 -19.45 8.29
C ASP A 48 8.30 -18.89 9.60
N SER A 49 7.68 -17.88 10.25
CA SER A 49 8.12 -17.33 11.56
C SER A 49 7.01 -16.56 12.27
N ASP A 50 6.75 -16.89 13.54
CA ASP A 50 5.77 -16.21 14.42
C ASP A 50 6.13 -14.74 14.74
N GLN A 51 7.19 -14.19 14.13
CA GLN A 51 7.59 -12.80 14.30
C GLN A 51 7.00 -11.89 13.22
N ALA A 52 6.37 -10.83 13.72
CA ALA A 52 5.82 -9.74 12.96
C ALA A 52 6.96 -8.79 12.51
N LYS A 53 7.21 -8.71 11.20
CA LYS A 53 8.35 -7.98 10.61
C LYS A 53 7.95 -6.59 10.13
N MET A 54 8.82 -5.61 10.31
CA MET A 54 8.58 -4.22 9.90
C MET A 54 8.86 -4.05 8.40
N LEU A 55 7.84 -3.66 7.64
CA LEU A 55 8.01 -3.28 6.23
C LEU A 55 7.98 -1.76 6.06
N GLY A 56 8.85 -1.26 5.20
CA GLY A 56 8.97 0.16 4.92
C GLY A 56 10.33 0.54 4.31
N PRO A 57 10.47 1.80 3.86
CA PRO A 57 11.72 2.31 3.31
C PRO A 57 12.80 2.42 4.39
N ASP A 58 14.04 2.09 4.03
CA ASP A 58 15.21 2.34 4.88
C ASP A 58 15.58 3.84 4.78
N PRO A 59 15.50 4.65 5.86
CA PRO A 59 15.79 6.07 5.80
C PRO A 59 17.26 6.41 5.51
N THR A 60 18.16 5.43 5.58
CA THR A 60 19.60 5.59 5.26
C THR A 60 19.90 5.33 3.78
N VAL A 61 18.96 4.76 3.03
CA VAL A 61 19.16 4.33 1.64
C VAL A 61 18.47 5.29 0.66
N ALA A 62 19.25 5.91 -0.21
CA ALA A 62 18.74 6.81 -1.23
C ALA A 62 17.89 6.07 -2.29
N TYR A 63 16.86 6.75 -2.80
CA TYR A 63 16.11 6.29 -3.96
C TYR A 63 16.90 6.56 -5.25
N GLN A 64 17.02 5.54 -6.11
CA GLN A 64 17.45 5.70 -7.49
C GLN A 64 16.26 6.12 -8.36
N GLU A 65 16.40 7.21 -9.11
CA GLU A 65 15.37 7.62 -10.07
C GLU A 65 15.32 6.66 -11.27
N VAL A 66 14.10 6.30 -11.67
CA VAL A 66 13.78 5.45 -12.82
C VAL A 66 12.66 6.08 -13.64
N GLN A 67 12.74 5.90 -14.96
CA GLN A 67 11.72 6.37 -15.90
C GLN A 67 10.49 5.47 -15.88
N LEU A 68 9.32 6.09 -15.96
CA LEU A 68 8.04 5.38 -16.06
C LEU A 68 7.78 4.88 -17.50
N SER A 69 6.98 3.83 -17.60
CA SER A 69 6.52 3.24 -18.86
C SER A 69 5.01 3.01 -18.84
N ASP A 70 4.39 2.80 -20.00
CA ASP A 70 2.94 2.55 -20.14
C ASP A 70 2.06 3.62 -19.45
N VAL A 71 2.51 4.88 -19.49
CA VAL A 71 1.88 6.00 -18.76
C VAL A 71 0.56 6.42 -19.40
N VAL A 72 -0.52 6.38 -18.62
CA VAL A 72 -1.85 6.85 -18.98
C VAL A 72 -2.33 7.82 -17.90
N ALA A 73 -2.44 9.11 -18.25
CA ALA A 73 -2.83 10.17 -17.33
C ALA A 73 -4.12 10.86 -17.79
N THR A 74 -4.98 11.17 -16.82
CA THR A 74 -6.24 11.92 -16.98
C THR A 74 -6.43 12.83 -15.76
N ASN A 75 -7.44 13.71 -15.79
CA ASN A 75 -7.74 14.64 -14.69
C ASN A 75 -8.14 13.97 -13.36
N SER A 76 -8.38 12.65 -13.32
CA SER A 76 -8.79 11.92 -12.11
C SER A 76 -8.07 10.60 -11.87
N ALA A 77 -7.45 10.02 -12.91
CA ALA A 77 -6.74 8.76 -12.82
C ALA A 77 -5.37 8.85 -13.50
N TYR A 78 -4.36 8.28 -12.84
CA TYR A 78 -3.02 8.10 -13.37
C TYR A 78 -2.66 6.62 -13.28
N THR A 79 -2.10 6.05 -14.34
CA THR A 79 -1.58 4.68 -14.36
C THR A 79 -0.21 4.68 -15.01
N ALA A 80 0.75 3.95 -14.42
CA ALA A 80 2.08 3.78 -14.98
C ALA A 80 2.68 2.43 -14.56
N THR A 81 3.68 1.99 -15.31
CA THR A 81 4.49 0.79 -15.03
C THR A 81 5.92 1.20 -14.71
N ILE A 82 6.40 0.79 -13.53
CA ILE A 82 7.79 0.93 -13.08
C ILE A 82 8.53 -0.39 -13.40
N ARG A 83 9.77 -0.33 -13.91
CA ARG A 83 10.66 -1.51 -13.94
C ARG A 83 11.44 -1.58 -12.63
N CYS A 84 11.18 -2.59 -11.80
CA CYS A 84 11.76 -2.72 -10.47
C CYS A 84 13.07 -3.51 -10.47
N ASN A 85 13.15 -4.56 -11.28
CA ASN A 85 14.37 -5.34 -11.49
C ASN A 85 14.34 -6.01 -12.87
N GLN A 86 15.51 -6.29 -13.42
CA GLN A 86 15.68 -7.11 -14.62
C GLN A 86 17.00 -7.88 -14.52
N ASP A 87 16.90 -9.20 -14.48
CA ASP A 87 18.04 -10.12 -14.32
C ASP A 87 17.89 -11.36 -15.23
N SER A 88 18.68 -12.40 -14.98
CA SER A 88 18.63 -13.65 -15.74
C SER A 88 17.35 -14.47 -15.49
N LEU A 89 16.70 -14.30 -14.33
CA LEU A 89 15.48 -15.01 -13.96
C LEU A 89 14.27 -14.39 -14.67
N GLY A 90 14.23 -13.06 -14.81
CA GLY A 90 13.18 -12.37 -15.55
C GLY A 90 13.18 -10.85 -15.42
N THR A 91 12.04 -10.24 -15.76
CA THR A 91 11.78 -8.81 -15.49
C THR A 91 10.66 -8.68 -14.46
N LEU A 92 10.92 -7.92 -13.40
CA LEU A 92 9.95 -7.53 -12.39
C LEU A 92 9.50 -6.10 -12.64
N ARG A 93 8.18 -5.89 -12.77
CA ARG A 93 7.56 -4.58 -12.96
C ARG A 93 6.47 -4.35 -11.93
N LEU A 94 6.23 -3.11 -11.56
CA LEU A 94 5.11 -2.71 -10.71
C LEU A 94 4.20 -1.78 -11.51
N GLN A 95 2.98 -2.21 -11.78
CA GLN A 95 1.92 -1.29 -12.23
C GLN A 95 1.34 -0.58 -11.02
N VAL A 96 1.22 0.75 -11.13
CA VAL A 96 0.60 1.59 -10.10
C VAL A 96 -0.56 2.36 -10.72
N GLN A 97 -1.68 2.39 -10.00
CA GLN A 97 -2.89 3.14 -10.36
C GLN A 97 -3.21 4.11 -9.21
N LEU A 98 -3.42 5.38 -9.54
CA LEU A 98 -3.61 6.48 -8.58
C LEU A 98 -4.96 7.18 -8.81
N ASP A 99 -5.56 7.68 -7.74
CA ASP A 99 -6.59 8.71 -7.78
C ASP A 99 -5.91 10.08 -7.63
N HIS A 100 -5.83 10.84 -8.72
CA HIS A 100 -5.20 12.16 -8.67
C HIS A 100 -6.08 13.20 -7.95
N GLN A 101 -7.41 13.01 -7.94
CA GLN A 101 -8.33 13.94 -7.27
C GLN A 101 -8.40 13.69 -5.75
N ARG A 102 -8.29 12.43 -5.33
CA ARG A 102 -8.30 12.04 -3.91
C ARG A 102 -6.91 11.97 -3.29
N LEU A 103 -5.86 12.08 -4.10
CA LEU A 103 -4.45 11.93 -3.68
C LEU A 103 -4.21 10.57 -3.00
N THR A 104 -4.75 9.50 -3.60
CA THR A 104 -4.61 8.14 -3.06
C THR A 104 -4.06 7.16 -4.10
N ILE A 105 -3.41 6.10 -3.61
CA ILE A 105 -3.08 4.93 -4.43
C ILE A 105 -4.33 4.04 -4.50
N LYS A 106 -4.79 3.70 -5.72
CA LYS A 106 -5.91 2.77 -5.94
C LYS A 106 -5.46 1.32 -5.99
N LYS A 107 -4.29 1.07 -6.59
CA LYS A 107 -3.77 -0.28 -6.80
C LYS A 107 -2.26 -0.28 -6.98
N LEU A 108 -1.61 -1.25 -6.35
CA LEU A 108 -0.23 -1.66 -6.63
C LEU A 108 -0.30 -3.11 -7.12
N GLN A 109 0.19 -3.38 -8.33
CA GLN A 109 0.16 -4.72 -8.92
C GLN A 109 1.52 -5.09 -9.52
N LEU A 110 2.16 -6.05 -8.88
CA LEU A 110 3.41 -6.65 -9.32
C LEU A 110 3.16 -7.57 -10.52
N LEU A 111 3.97 -7.39 -11.56
CA LEU A 111 3.93 -8.11 -12.81
C LEU A 111 5.29 -8.75 -13.04
N TYR A 112 5.34 -10.07 -13.16
CA TYR A 112 6.58 -10.81 -13.37
C TYR A 112 6.59 -11.54 -14.71
N ALA A 113 7.54 -11.17 -15.56
CA ALA A 113 7.82 -11.86 -16.82
C ALA A 113 9.08 -12.73 -16.63
N GLY A 114 8.87 -13.98 -16.23
CA GLY A 114 9.95 -14.94 -15.95
C GLY A 114 10.45 -15.70 -17.17
N ASN A 115 11.77 -15.88 -17.24
CA ASN A 115 12.46 -16.67 -18.26
C ASN A 115 12.47 -18.18 -17.93
N SER A 116 12.06 -18.57 -16.72
CA SER A 116 12.08 -19.94 -16.23
C SER A 116 10.78 -20.30 -15.52
N ARG A 117 10.20 -21.47 -15.85
CA ARG A 117 9.02 -22.03 -15.16
C ARG A 117 9.32 -22.50 -13.73
N LYS A 118 10.60 -22.64 -13.37
CA LYS A 118 11.05 -23.05 -12.02
C LYS A 118 11.10 -21.90 -11.02
N TYR A 119 10.86 -20.66 -11.45
CA TYR A 119 10.90 -19.50 -10.59
C TYR A 119 9.60 -18.72 -10.72
N LYS A 120 8.94 -18.47 -9.59
CA LYS A 120 7.65 -17.78 -9.49
C LYS A 120 7.79 -16.58 -8.55
N VAL A 121 6.98 -15.56 -8.80
CA VAL A 121 6.87 -14.37 -7.97
C VAL A 121 5.40 -14.19 -7.61
N ASN A 122 5.11 -14.12 -6.32
CA ASN A 122 3.77 -13.87 -5.78
C ASN A 122 3.80 -12.58 -4.97
N GLN A 123 2.97 -11.59 -5.32
CA GLN A 123 2.76 -10.42 -4.47
C GLN A 123 2.08 -10.87 -3.16
N ILE A 124 2.45 -10.25 -2.04
CA ILE A 124 1.85 -10.49 -0.72
C ILE A 124 1.05 -9.24 -0.32
N GLY A 125 -0.26 -9.40 -0.17
CA GLY A 125 -1.19 -8.29 0.06
C GLY A 125 -1.32 -7.35 -1.14
N ASP A 126 -2.03 -6.24 -0.96
CA ASP A 126 -2.27 -5.24 -2.03
C ASP A 126 -1.17 -4.17 -2.13
N GLY A 127 -0.13 -4.26 -1.29
CA GLY A 127 0.82 -3.19 -1.03
C GLY A 127 0.21 -2.07 -0.18
N VAL A 128 1.04 -1.12 0.25
CA VAL A 128 0.64 0.06 1.04
C VAL A 128 1.32 1.31 0.50
N GLY A 129 0.77 2.48 0.84
CA GLY A 129 1.39 3.76 0.50
C GLY A 129 0.51 4.95 0.84
N HIS A 130 1.05 6.14 0.61
CA HIS A 130 0.42 7.43 0.90
C HIS A 130 0.87 8.50 -0.10
N TYR A 131 0.17 9.62 -0.13
CA TYR A 131 0.63 10.82 -0.84
C TYR A 131 1.25 11.81 0.14
N ASP A 132 2.44 12.31 -0.19
CA ASP A 132 3.09 13.43 0.49
C ASP A 132 2.89 14.71 -0.34
N ALA A 133 2.30 15.73 0.29
CA ALA A 133 2.00 17.01 -0.36
C ALA A 133 3.18 17.99 -0.39
N THR A 134 4.22 17.76 0.40
CA THR A 134 5.46 18.56 0.44
C THR A 134 6.32 18.23 -0.77
N ASP A 135 6.54 16.93 -1.01
CA ASP A 135 7.32 16.42 -2.13
C ASP A 135 6.49 16.22 -3.42
N GLN A 136 5.16 16.29 -3.32
CA GLN A 136 4.20 15.95 -4.38
C GLN A 136 4.40 14.52 -4.93
N ARG A 137 4.58 13.56 -4.01
CA ARG A 137 4.96 12.18 -4.31
C ARG A 137 4.02 11.16 -3.67
N TYR A 138 3.74 10.10 -4.41
CA TYR A 138 3.06 8.90 -3.90
C TYR A 138 4.11 7.89 -3.45
N TYR A 139 4.35 7.81 -2.14
CA TYR A 139 5.25 6.83 -1.54
C TYR A 139 4.56 5.47 -1.38
N PHE A 140 5.26 4.37 -1.65
CA PHE A 140 4.70 3.02 -1.61
C PHE A 140 5.68 1.96 -1.12
N THR A 141 5.11 0.88 -0.57
CA THR A 141 5.81 -0.37 -0.24
C THR A 141 5.00 -1.56 -0.76
N VAL A 142 5.65 -2.46 -1.48
CA VAL A 142 5.05 -3.71 -1.99
C VAL A 142 5.89 -4.90 -1.55
N ALA A 143 5.27 -5.83 -0.81
CA ALA A 143 5.89 -7.10 -0.43
C ALA A 143 5.66 -8.19 -1.48
N TYR A 144 6.63 -9.06 -1.68
CA TYR A 144 6.48 -10.23 -2.54
C TYR A 144 7.33 -11.41 -2.09
N GLN A 145 6.90 -12.61 -2.46
CA GLN A 145 7.63 -13.85 -2.27
C GLN A 145 8.17 -14.34 -3.60
N THR A 146 9.45 -14.72 -3.61
CA THR A 146 10.05 -15.50 -4.70
C THR A 146 9.99 -16.97 -4.33
N ILE A 147 9.70 -17.84 -5.29
CA ILE A 147 9.58 -19.29 -5.07
C ILE A 147 10.41 -20.00 -6.14
N SER A 148 11.37 -20.81 -5.72
CA SER A 148 12.15 -21.68 -6.58
C SER A 148 11.66 -23.12 -6.46
N GLU A 149 11.49 -23.81 -7.59
CA GLU A 149 10.95 -25.18 -7.66
C GLU A 149 11.92 -26.16 -8.36
N LEU A 150 12.03 -27.36 -7.79
CA LEU A 150 12.62 -28.53 -8.45
C LEU A 150 11.66 -29.08 -9.53
N PRO A 151 12.11 -30.03 -10.38
CA PRO A 151 11.19 -30.86 -11.16
C PRO A 151 10.07 -31.44 -10.29
N GLN A 152 8.88 -31.65 -10.88
CA GLN A 152 7.65 -32.05 -10.17
C GLN A 152 7.07 -31.00 -9.20
N ASN A 153 7.40 -29.71 -9.37
CA ASN A 153 6.87 -28.57 -8.61
C ASN A 153 7.17 -28.60 -7.09
N MET A 154 8.19 -29.33 -6.66
CA MET A 154 8.60 -29.31 -5.24
C MET A 154 9.32 -28.00 -4.92
N ARG A 155 8.80 -27.22 -3.94
CA ARG A 155 9.43 -25.97 -3.46
C ARG A 155 10.83 -26.28 -2.91
N TYR A 156 11.85 -25.71 -3.55
CA TYR A 156 13.26 -25.81 -3.17
C TYR A 156 13.68 -24.70 -2.20
N GLY A 157 13.17 -23.49 -2.44
CA GLY A 157 13.53 -22.30 -1.69
C GLY A 157 12.52 -21.19 -1.89
N SER A 158 12.51 -20.25 -0.95
CA SER A 158 11.66 -19.07 -0.98
C SER A 158 12.33 -17.94 -0.22
N GLY A 159 12.22 -16.71 -0.73
CA GLY A 159 12.60 -15.50 -0.01
C GLY A 159 11.48 -14.48 -0.06
N LEU A 160 11.28 -13.76 1.05
CA LEU A 160 10.40 -12.59 1.11
C LEU A 160 11.22 -11.34 0.83
N TYR A 161 10.69 -10.47 -0.01
CA TYR A 161 11.34 -9.25 -0.49
C TYR A 161 10.36 -8.08 -0.44
N GLN A 162 10.89 -6.86 -0.40
CA GLN A 162 10.10 -5.64 -0.49
C GLN A 162 10.63 -4.70 -1.59
N ILE A 163 9.71 -3.94 -2.18
CA ILE A 163 9.98 -2.84 -3.10
C ILE A 163 9.47 -1.57 -2.43
N ASN A 164 10.39 -0.66 -2.09
CA ASN A 164 10.07 0.65 -1.56
C ASN A 164 10.34 1.70 -2.64
N GLY A 165 9.42 2.64 -2.81
CA GLY A 165 9.54 3.65 -3.85
C GLY A 165 8.64 4.86 -3.68
N TRP A 166 8.77 5.79 -4.60
CA TRP A 166 7.85 6.91 -4.80
C TRP A 166 7.54 7.12 -6.27
N ILE A 167 6.43 7.79 -6.57
CA ILE A 167 6.05 8.25 -7.92
C ILE A 167 5.73 9.74 -7.86
N SER A 168 6.30 10.53 -8.79
CA SER A 168 5.81 11.87 -9.09
C SER A 168 5.04 11.86 -10.41
N THR A 169 3.78 12.31 -10.36
CA THR A 169 2.97 12.48 -11.56
C THR A 169 3.32 13.74 -12.35
N GLU A 170 3.99 14.71 -11.70
CA GLU A 170 4.47 15.95 -12.32
C GLU A 170 5.67 15.66 -13.24
N THR A 171 6.70 15.00 -12.74
CA THR A 171 7.91 14.68 -13.51
C THR A 171 7.78 13.40 -14.34
N THR A 172 6.75 12.58 -14.09
CA THR A 172 6.60 11.25 -14.69
C THR A 172 7.81 10.34 -14.41
N THR A 173 8.44 10.53 -13.24
CA THR A 173 9.52 9.68 -12.72
C THR A 173 9.08 8.96 -11.45
N ALA A 174 9.79 7.88 -11.14
CA ALA A 174 9.69 7.19 -9.86
C ALA A 174 11.06 7.07 -9.21
N GLY A 175 11.12 7.00 -7.89
CA GLY A 175 12.30 6.58 -7.14
C GLY A 175 12.11 5.16 -6.62
N LEU A 176 13.16 4.35 -6.68
CA LEU A 176 13.20 3.02 -6.06
C LEU A 176 14.40 2.89 -5.13
N GLN A 177 14.20 2.32 -3.95
CA GLN A 177 15.33 1.78 -3.18
C GLN A 177 15.76 0.44 -3.79
N PRO A 178 17.02 0.00 -3.58
CA PRO A 178 17.45 -1.36 -3.83
C PRO A 178 16.49 -2.36 -3.18
N ILE A 179 16.14 -3.42 -3.92
CA ILE A 179 15.26 -4.48 -3.41
C ILE A 179 15.97 -5.20 -2.26
N SER A 180 15.39 -5.14 -1.06
CA SER A 180 15.88 -5.83 0.12
C SER A 180 15.10 -7.11 0.38
N LEU A 181 15.70 -8.03 1.14
CA LEU A 181 14.94 -9.05 1.86
C LEU A 181 14.01 -8.35 2.88
N ALA A 182 12.91 -9.03 3.21
CA ALA A 182 12.03 -8.65 4.31
C ALA A 182 12.51 -9.34 5.60
N ASP A 183 13.38 -8.63 6.33
CA ASP A 183 14.06 -9.06 7.56
C ASP A 183 13.18 -8.99 8.82
#